data_AF-A0A7C5N8U2-F1
#
_entry.id   AF-A0A7C5N8U2-F1
#
_cell.length_a   1.000
_cell.length_b   1.000
_cell.length_c   1.000
_cell.angle_alpha   90.00
_cell.angle_beta   90.00
_cell.angle_gamma   90.00
#
_symmetry.space_group_name_H-M   'P 1'
#
loop_
_entity.id
_entity.type
_entity.pdbx_description
1 polymer ?
#
loop_
_entity_poly.entity_id
_entity_poly.type
_entity_poly.pdbx_seq_one_letter_code
_entity_poly.pdbx_strand_id
1 'polypeptide(L)'
;MAERSFPVFYCDFLRDLSISSSKPEPLAADRLVPLAEQLLVAEDNYLGVVDPNDVILQLYLSGREMVVELIFPESTGILQSRMPVEEALALLADLPDEFTEELLPGASYLG
;
A
#
# COMPACT_ATOMS: atom_id res chain seq x y z
N MET A 1 15.65 -15.96 -12.30
CA MET A 1 15.62 -14.87 -11.30
C MET A 1 14.30 -15.03 -10.58
N ALA A 2 14.29 -15.13 -9.25
CA ALA A 2 13.02 -15.25 -8.54
C ALA A 2 12.28 -13.92 -8.71
N GLU A 3 11.11 -13.95 -9.34
CA GLU A 3 10.20 -12.80 -9.36
C GLU A 3 9.78 -12.55 -7.91
N ARG A 4 10.12 -11.37 -7.42
CA ARG A 4 9.80 -10.93 -6.07
C ARG A 4 8.29 -10.74 -5.95
N SER A 5 7.70 -11.16 -4.84
CA SER A 5 6.25 -11.05 -4.62
C SER A 5 5.94 -10.59 -3.21
N PHE A 6 4.88 -9.82 -3.07
CA PHE A 6 4.36 -9.34 -1.79
C PHE A 6 2.93 -9.88 -1.59
N PRO A 7 2.56 -10.30 -0.37
CA PRO A 7 1.17 -10.46 -0.03
C PRO A 7 0.43 -9.12 -0.15
N VAL A 8 -0.66 -9.09 -0.90
CA VAL A 8 -1.49 -7.90 -1.07
C VAL A 8 -2.94 -8.18 -0.72
N PHE A 9 -3.64 -7.13 -0.32
CA PHE A 9 -5.08 -7.11 -0.18
C PHE A 9 -5.60 -5.80 -0.77
N TYR A 10 -6.83 -5.76 -1.25
CA TYR A 10 -7.39 -4.54 -1.82
C TYR A 10 -8.90 -4.59 -1.88
N CYS A 11 -9.51 -3.43 -2.10
CA CYS A 11 -10.91 -3.32 -2.46
C CYS A 11 -11.07 -2.49 -3.72
N ASP A 12 -11.75 -3.05 -4.70
CA ASP A 12 -12.17 -2.40 -5.94
C ASP A 12 -13.70 -2.35 -5.99
N PHE A 13 -14.26 -1.26 -5.46
CA PHE A 13 -15.71 -1.03 -5.47
C PHE A 13 -16.26 -0.87 -6.89
N LEU A 14 -15.46 -0.41 -7.85
CA LEU A 14 -15.91 -0.24 -9.23
C LEU A 14 -16.14 -1.57 -9.95
N ARG A 15 -15.39 -2.61 -9.55
CA ARG A 15 -15.43 -3.94 -10.18
C ARG A 15 -16.05 -5.01 -9.28
N ASP A 16 -16.49 -4.65 -8.07
CA ASP A 16 -17.00 -5.57 -7.05
C ASP A 16 -15.97 -6.68 -6.71
N LEU A 17 -14.69 -6.31 -6.67
CA LEU A 17 -13.59 -7.22 -6.36
C LEU A 17 -12.94 -6.80 -5.05
N SER A 18 -12.66 -7.76 -4.18
CA SER A 18 -11.87 -7.51 -2.98
C SER A 18 -11.05 -8.72 -2.60
N ILE A 19 -9.85 -8.45 -2.09
CA ILE A 19 -9.01 -9.43 -1.41
C ILE A 19 -8.99 -9.01 0.06
N SER A 20 -9.36 -9.94 0.95
CA SER A 20 -9.44 -9.67 2.38
C SER A 20 -8.05 -9.53 2.99
N SER A 21 -7.87 -8.54 3.85
CA SER A 21 -6.64 -8.37 4.64
C SER A 21 -6.34 -9.56 5.57
N SER A 22 -7.33 -10.41 5.89
CA SER A 22 -7.11 -11.63 6.68
C SER A 22 -6.49 -12.78 5.87
N LYS A 23 -6.49 -12.69 4.54
CA LYS A 23 -5.92 -13.68 3.62
C LYS A 23 -5.33 -12.95 2.41
N PRO A 24 -4.24 -12.18 2.59
CA PRO A 24 -3.60 -11.50 1.48
C PRO A 24 -3.07 -12.52 0.47
N GLU A 25 -3.15 -12.17 -0.82
CA GLU A 25 -2.71 -13.03 -1.91
C GLU A 25 -1.35 -12.56 -2.43
N PRO A 26 -0.44 -13.48 -2.80
CA PRO A 26 0.85 -13.09 -3.35
C PRO A 26 0.69 -12.43 -4.71
N LEU A 27 1.24 -11.24 -4.87
CA LEU A 27 1.32 -10.50 -6.12
C LEU A 27 2.79 -10.20 -6.45
N ALA A 28 3.17 -10.40 -7.71
CA ALA A 28 4.51 -10.06 -8.18
C ALA A 28 4.76 -8.55 -8.08
N ALA A 29 5.99 -8.16 -7.71
CA ALA A 29 6.38 -6.78 -7.44
C ALA A 29 6.16 -5.86 -8.65
N ASP A 30 6.42 -6.35 -9.86
CA ASP A 30 6.20 -5.65 -11.13
C ASP A 30 4.71 -5.42 -11.44
N ARG A 31 3.81 -6.13 -10.75
CA ARG A 31 2.35 -6.01 -10.89
C ARG A 31 1.73 -5.05 -9.89
N LEU A 32 2.47 -4.56 -8.89
CA LEU A 32 1.97 -3.62 -7.88
C LEU A 32 1.56 -2.28 -8.50
N VAL A 33 2.43 -1.67 -9.30
CA VAL A 33 2.14 -0.36 -9.93
C VAL A 33 0.94 -0.45 -10.88
N PRO A 34 0.86 -1.39 -11.83
CA PRO A 34 -0.33 -1.54 -12.67
C PRO A 34 -1.62 -1.78 -11.88
N LEU A 35 -1.54 -2.53 -10.77
CA LEU A 35 -2.69 -2.76 -9.91
C LEU A 35 -3.12 -1.46 -9.20
N ALA A 36 -2.16 -0.71 -8.65
CA ALA A 36 -2.41 0.56 -7.99
C ALA A 36 -3.00 1.60 -8.95
N GLU A 37 -2.46 1.73 -10.17
CA GLU A 37 -3.03 2.59 -11.22
C GLU A 37 -4.46 2.21 -11.60
N GLN A 38 -4.79 0.92 -11.54
CA GLN A 38 -6.13 0.43 -11.85
C GLN A 38 -7.12 0.63 -10.70
N LEU A 39 -6.66 0.46 -9.46
CA LEU A 39 -7.48 0.52 -8.24
C LEU A 39 -7.68 1.96 -7.77
N LEU A 40 -6.60 2.73 -7.68
CA LEU A 40 -6.53 4.02 -7.00
C LEU A 40 -7.02 5.18 -7.89
N VAL A 41 -8.08 4.91 -8.66
CA VAL A 41 -8.84 5.87 -9.46
C VAL A 41 -10.15 6.27 -8.77
N ALA A 42 -10.55 5.55 -7.73
CA ALA A 42 -11.72 5.83 -6.90
C ALA A 42 -11.29 6.00 -5.44
N GLU A 43 -11.89 6.98 -4.75
CA GLU A 43 -11.57 7.30 -3.35
C GLU A 43 -12.01 6.20 -2.37
N ASP A 44 -13.01 5.40 -2.74
CA ASP A 44 -13.45 4.24 -1.95
C ASP A 44 -12.50 3.03 -2.09
N ASN A 45 -11.62 3.03 -3.09
CA ASN A 45 -10.70 1.94 -3.34
C ASN A 45 -9.42 2.09 -2.50
N TYR A 46 -8.87 0.95 -2.08
CA TYR A 46 -7.60 0.90 -1.36
C TYR A 46 -6.78 -0.32 -1.77
N LEU A 47 -5.46 -0.21 -1.64
CA LEU A 47 -4.49 -1.27 -1.84
C LEU A 47 -3.63 -1.37 -0.59
N GLY A 48 -3.55 -2.57 0.01
CA GLY A 48 -2.62 -2.89 1.09
C GLY A 48 -1.57 -3.89 0.62
N VAL A 49 -0.32 -3.63 0.98
CA VAL A 49 0.83 -4.51 0.77
C VAL A 49 1.38 -4.89 2.13
N VAL A 50 1.71 -6.16 2.33
CA VAL A 50 2.23 -6.67 3.60
C VAL A 50 3.68 -7.10 3.43
N ASP A 51 4.53 -6.78 4.40
CA ASP A 51 5.92 -7.23 4.45
C ASP A 51 6.06 -8.55 5.25
N PRO A 52 7.27 -9.14 5.32
CA PRO A 52 7.53 -10.35 6.11
C PRO A 52 7.37 -10.19 7.63
N ASN A 53 7.31 -8.95 8.14
CA ASN A 53 7.13 -8.60 9.55
C ASN A 53 5.66 -8.23 9.87
N ASP A 54 4.73 -8.57 8.98
CA ASP A 54 3.30 -8.22 9.05
C ASP A 54 3.02 -6.70 9.04
N VAL A 55 4.01 -5.86 8.71
CA VAL A 55 3.82 -4.41 8.54
C VAL A 55 3.04 -4.16 7.26
N ILE A 56 2.02 -3.32 7.35
CA ILE A 56 1.09 -3.05 6.24
C ILE A 56 1.37 -1.67 5.68
N LEU A 57 1.66 -1.60 4.39
CA LEU A 57 1.65 -0.38 3.60
C LEU A 57 0.31 -0.27 2.85
N GLN A 58 -0.55 0.64 3.29
CA GLN A 58 -1.87 0.89 2.71
C GLN A 58 -1.89 2.19 1.92
N LEU A 59 -2.46 2.15 0.72
CA LEU A 59 -2.60 3.29 -0.18
C LEU A 59 -4.07 3.46 -0.57
N TYR A 60 -4.56 4.69 -0.53
CA TYR A 60 -5.89 5.06 -1.02
C TYR A 60 -5.93 6.50 -1.49
N LEU A 61 -6.82 6.79 -2.43
CA LEU A 61 -6.97 8.13 -2.98
C LEU A 61 -7.81 9.00 -2.03
N SER A 62 -7.35 10.22 -1.74
CA SER A 62 -8.13 11.23 -1.02
C SER A 62 -8.13 12.54 -1.79
N GLY A 63 -9.21 12.81 -2.50
CA GLY A 63 -9.37 13.95 -3.40
C GLY A 63 -8.43 13.89 -4.59
N ARG A 64 -7.28 14.55 -4.48
CA ARG A 64 -6.26 14.65 -5.54
C ARG A 64 -4.90 14.09 -5.13
N GLU A 65 -4.78 13.64 -3.88
CA GLU A 65 -3.54 13.16 -3.30
C GLU A 65 -3.70 11.68 -2.96
N MET A 66 -2.59 10.94 -2.97
CA MET A 66 -2.53 9.62 -2.41
C MET A 66 -2.25 9.72 -0.92
N VAL A 67 -3.06 9.04 -0.12
CA VAL A 67 -2.73 8.80 1.28
C VAL A 67 -2.02 7.48 1.36
N VAL A 68 -0.83 7.49 1.96
CA VAL A 68 0.00 6.31 2.19
C VAL A 68 0.15 6.14 3.69
N GLU A 69 -0.27 5.00 4.19
CA GLU A 69 -0.28 4.64 5.60
C GLU A 69 0.61 3.43 5.84
N LEU A 70 1.51 3.54 6.81
CA LEU A 70 2.30 2.44 7.29
C LEU A 70 1.77 2.05 8.68
N ILE A 71 1.18 0.86 8.75
CA ILE A 71 0.50 0.33 9.94
C ILE A 71 1.38 -0.77 10.52
N PHE A 72 1.80 -0.58 11.76
CA PHE A 72 2.62 -1.55 12.49
C PHE A 72 1.71 -2.36 13.42
N PRO A 73 1.40 -3.64 13.18
CA PRO A 73 0.46 -4.37 14.04
C PRO A 73 0.92 -4.51 15.50
N GLU A 74 2.23 -4.58 15.71
CA GLU A 74 2.83 -4.71 17.05
C GLU A 74 2.93 -3.37 17.81
N SER A 75 2.76 -2.24 17.12
CA SER A 75 2.81 -0.90 17.71
C SER A 75 1.46 -0.19 17.56
N THR A 76 1.07 0.67 18.50
CA THR A 76 -0.22 1.38 18.41
C THR A 76 -0.23 2.52 17.38
N GLY A 77 0.70 2.51 16.42
CA GLY A 77 1.01 3.65 15.56
C GLY A 77 0.73 3.42 14.10
N ILE A 78 0.18 4.43 13.45
CA ILE A 78 0.07 4.52 12.00
C ILE A 78 0.90 5.72 11.56
N LEU A 79 1.87 5.51 10.68
CA LEU A 79 2.55 6.60 10.00
C LEU A 79 1.78 6.93 8.72
N GLN A 80 1.24 8.14 8.65
CA GLN A 80 0.51 8.60 7.47
C GLN A 80 1.31 9.69 6.75
N SER A 81 1.45 9.54 5.44
CA SER A 81 1.92 10.59 4.55
C SER A 81 0.91 10.85 3.45
N ARG A 82 0.90 12.08 2.94
CA ARG A 82 0.12 12.48 1.76
C ARG A 82 1.07 12.94 0.70
N MET A 83 0.93 12.39 -0.49
CA MET A 83 1.84 12.68 -1.61
C MET A 83 1.10 12.62 -2.94
N PRO A 84 1.66 13.20 -4.02
CA PRO A 84 1.13 13.05 -5.36
C PRO A 84 1.05 11.57 -5.76
N VAL A 85 0.06 11.23 -6.60
CA VAL A 85 -0.15 9.87 -7.10
C VAL A 85 1.12 9.31 -7.74
N GLU A 86 1.82 10.11 -8.56
CA GLU A 86 3.05 9.71 -9.23
C GLU A 86 4.17 9.32 -8.23
N GLU A 87 4.26 10.03 -7.10
CA GLU A 87 5.24 9.75 -6.05
C GLU A 87 4.91 8.46 -5.30
N ALA A 88 3.63 8.25 -4.99
CA ALA A 88 3.18 7.00 -4.36
C ALA A 88 3.36 5.77 -5.27
N LEU A 89 3.15 5.92 -6.58
CA LEU A 89 3.41 4.85 -7.54
C LEU A 89 4.91 4.58 -7.69
N ALA A 90 5.76 5.62 -7.66
CA ALA A 90 7.21 5.45 -7.66
C ALA A 90 7.69 4.71 -6.40
N LEU A 91 7.10 4.99 -5.23
CA LEU A 91 7.35 4.25 -3.99
C LEU A 91 6.99 2.77 -4.14
N LEU A 92 5.82 2.45 -4.73
CA LEU A 92 5.40 1.07 -4.99
C LEU A 92 6.35 0.33 -5.94
N ALA A 93 6.94 1.03 -6.92
CA ALA A 93 7.86 0.45 -7.89
C ALA A 93 9.20 0.01 -7.27
N ASP A 94 9.63 0.66 -6.19
CA ASP A 94 10.92 0.45 -5.53
C ASP A 94 10.77 0.04 -4.06
N LEU A 95 9.74 -0.75 -3.74
CA LEU A 95 9.49 -1.15 -2.36
C LEU A 95 10.64 -2.01 -1.80
N PRO A 96 11.10 -1.77 -0.56
CA PRO A 96 12.02 -2.64 0.16
C PRO A 96 11.32 -3.92 0.64
N ASP A 97 12.09 -4.92 1.08
CA ASP A 97 11.52 -6.20 1.54
C ASP A 97 10.88 -6.05 2.91
N GLU A 98 11.40 -5.11 3.71
CA GLU A 98 10.93 -4.80 5.05
C GLU A 98 10.49 -3.35 5.08
N PHE A 99 9.34 -3.10 5.71
CA PHE A 99 8.80 -1.76 5.78
C PHE A 99 9.16 -1.08 7.10
N THR A 100 9.82 0.06 6.99
CA THR A 100 10.25 0.86 8.15
C THR A 100 9.73 2.29 8.02
N GLU A 101 9.84 3.07 9.10
CA GLU A 101 9.47 4.49 9.12
C GLU A 101 10.20 5.32 8.05
N GLU A 102 11.35 4.83 7.55
CA GLU A 102 12.14 5.47 6.51
C GLU A 102 11.45 5.46 5.14
N LEU A 103 10.45 4.60 4.92
CA LEU A 103 9.62 4.60 3.70
C LEU A 103 8.82 5.88 3.54
N LEU A 104 8.40 6.49 4.64
CA LEU A 104 7.57 7.68 4.63
C LEU A 104 8.27 8.82 5.40
N PRO A 105 9.34 9.39 4.83
CA PRO A 105 10.08 10.43 5.50
C PRO A 105 9.18 11.66 5.74
N GLY A 106 9.10 12.10 6.99
CA GLY A 106 8.24 13.23 7.39
C GLY A 106 6.76 12.89 7.53
N ALA A 107 6.39 11.60 7.53
CA ALA A 107 5.05 11.16 7.85
C ALA A 107 4.59 11.64 9.24
N SER A 108 3.29 11.87 9.35
CA SER A 108 2.64 12.17 10.62
C SER A 108 2.32 10.86 11.35
N TYR A 109 2.79 10.73 12.57
CA TYR A 109 2.40 9.62 13.44
C TYR A 109 0.99 9.85 14.01
N LEU A 110 0.10 8.91 13.73
CA LEU A 110 -1.26 8.84 14.27
C LEU A 110 -1.29 7.73 15.33
N GLY A 111 -1.71 8.07 16.54
CA GLY A 111 -1.80 7.15 17.69
C GLY A 111 -2.91 7.54 18.65
#